data_AF-A0A6I2MQB9-F1
#
_entry.id   AF-A0A6I2MQB9-F1
#
_cell.length_a   1.000
_cell.length_b   1.000
_cell.length_c   1.000
_cell.angle_alpha   90.00
_cell.angle_beta   90.00
_cell.angle_gamma   90.00
#
_symmetry.space_group_name_H-M   'P 1'
#
loop_
_entity.id
_entity.type
_entity.pdbx_description
1 polymer ?
#
loop_
_entity_poly.entity_id
_entity_poly.type
_entity_poly.pdbx_seq_one_letter_code
_entity_poly.pdbx_strand_id
1 'polypeptide(L)'
;MNQSLNNFEFEFIKESWSHTLFKKRIGKLGDIGYSVFNHIYETNVKSAILNANLNLINKVKHSGATLKHIKTAIIDNYAEVTYLLIEDGFYYFTKYRIDFHNDTPYLSDIYSIKEDRWFSDSMREMVLLNIEHNAFSANRHSANRAFEAYQFAMNNGDYYSALYALEQIPESHQIFNDFKIAKINLAAQLGDSIMIKTIRDETIKEKRNIYIDYLMAFYSRDSIYKEDVNRRIREEIGISKHLLDSLNTKSLIWE
;
A
#
# COMPACT_ATOMS: atom_id res chain seq x y z
N MET A 1 -4.86 -29.80 14.90
CA MET A 1 -5.61 -28.62 14.43
C MET A 1 -4.94 -28.09 13.17
N ASN A 2 -5.72 -27.60 12.19
CA ASN A 2 -5.29 -26.85 10.97
C ASN A 2 -4.98 -27.61 9.66
N GLN A 3 -5.75 -28.65 9.30
CA GLN A 3 -5.88 -28.99 7.86
C GLN A 3 -7.04 -28.22 7.19
N SER A 4 -8.04 -27.77 7.96
CA SER A 4 -9.18 -27.00 7.44
C SER A 4 -8.85 -25.55 7.11
N LEU A 5 -7.88 -24.93 7.80
CA LEU A 5 -7.43 -23.55 7.51
C LEU A 5 -6.56 -23.48 6.25
N ASN A 6 -5.71 -24.49 5.99
CA ASN A 6 -4.82 -24.48 4.81
C ASN A 6 -5.56 -24.56 3.46
N ASN A 7 -6.75 -25.17 3.44
CA ASN A 7 -7.56 -25.28 2.22
C ASN A 7 -8.58 -24.15 2.07
N PHE A 8 -9.02 -23.52 3.17
CA PHE A 8 -10.03 -22.46 3.14
C PHE A 8 -9.46 -21.10 2.69
N GLU A 9 -8.14 -20.90 2.71
CA GLU A 9 -7.52 -19.56 2.61
C GLU A 9 -7.13 -19.10 1.19
N PHE A 10 -6.83 -19.98 0.23
CA PHE A 10 -6.30 -19.55 -1.08
C PHE A 10 -7.34 -19.52 -2.21
N GLU A 11 -8.20 -20.55 -2.28
CA GLU A 11 -9.27 -20.61 -3.27
C GLU A 11 -10.28 -19.49 -3.03
N PHE A 12 -10.59 -19.19 -1.77
CA PHE A 12 -11.44 -18.04 -1.40
C PHE A 12 -10.85 -16.72 -1.93
N ILE A 13 -9.55 -16.46 -1.72
CA ILE A 13 -8.92 -15.21 -2.16
C ILE A 13 -8.94 -15.06 -3.69
N LYS A 14 -8.78 -16.17 -4.43
CA LYS A 14 -8.78 -16.17 -5.89
C LYS A 14 -10.18 -16.04 -6.48
N GLU A 15 -11.15 -16.80 -5.96
CA GLU A 15 -12.46 -16.99 -6.59
C GLU A 15 -13.55 -16.06 -6.05
N SER A 16 -13.35 -15.49 -4.86
CA SER A 16 -14.39 -14.71 -4.17
C SER A 16 -14.30 -13.21 -4.42
N TRP A 17 -13.38 -12.76 -5.28
CA TRP A 17 -13.30 -11.35 -5.64
C TRP A 17 -14.53 -10.90 -6.44
N SER A 18 -15.28 -9.96 -5.87
CA SER A 18 -16.47 -9.40 -6.51
C SER A 18 -16.17 -8.05 -7.13
N HIS A 19 -15.96 -8.05 -8.45
CA HIS A 19 -15.82 -6.82 -9.24
C HIS A 19 -17.03 -5.89 -9.04
N THR A 20 -18.24 -6.44 -8.96
CA THR A 20 -19.47 -5.65 -8.77
C THR A 20 -19.49 -4.91 -7.44
N LEU A 21 -19.11 -5.59 -6.34
CA LEU A 21 -19.05 -4.95 -5.02
C LEU A 21 -17.94 -3.92 -4.96
N PHE A 22 -16.76 -4.22 -5.49
CA PHE A 22 -15.66 -3.26 -5.59
C PHE A 22 -16.06 -2.00 -6.38
N LYS A 23 -16.68 -2.15 -7.55
CA LYS A 23 -17.15 -1.01 -8.37
C LYS A 23 -18.16 -0.13 -7.62
N LYS A 24 -19.04 -0.72 -6.80
CA LYS A 24 -19.98 0.03 -5.96
C LYS A 24 -19.28 0.90 -4.90
N ARG A 25 -18.09 0.49 -4.43
CA ARG A 25 -17.32 1.19 -3.39
C ARG A 25 -16.62 2.45 -3.87
N ILE A 26 -16.27 2.52 -5.16
CA ILE A 26 -15.75 3.74 -5.79
C ILE A 26 -16.66 4.96 -5.53
N GLY A 27 -17.95 4.71 -5.29
CA GLY A 27 -18.92 5.74 -4.97
C GLY A 27 -19.46 6.44 -6.21
N LYS A 28 -20.04 7.62 -6.01
CA LYS A 28 -20.66 8.40 -7.09
C LYS A 28 -19.60 9.12 -7.91
N LEU A 29 -19.54 8.80 -9.20
CA LEU A 29 -18.81 9.54 -10.23
C LEU A 29 -19.83 10.14 -11.22
N GLY A 30 -19.48 11.21 -11.92
CA GLY A 30 -20.25 11.65 -13.10
C GLY A 30 -20.05 10.68 -14.27
N ASP A 31 -20.82 10.81 -15.35
CA ASP A 31 -20.77 9.90 -16.51
C ASP A 31 -19.35 9.77 -17.11
N ILE A 32 -18.66 10.90 -17.27
CA ILE A 32 -17.27 10.94 -17.73
C ILE A 32 -16.36 10.18 -16.76
N GLY A 33 -16.55 10.36 -15.45
CA GLY A 33 -15.76 9.67 -14.44
C GLY A 33 -16.00 8.17 -14.42
N TYR A 34 -17.25 7.71 -14.61
CA TYR A 34 -17.52 6.28 -14.75
C TYR A 34 -16.89 5.70 -16.01
N SER A 35 -16.86 6.43 -17.12
CA SER A 35 -16.19 6.00 -18.34
C SER A 35 -14.68 5.82 -18.13
N VAL A 36 -14.01 6.83 -17.55
CA VAL A 36 -12.58 6.79 -17.20
C VAL A 36 -12.29 5.65 -16.23
N PHE A 37 -13.08 5.52 -15.17
CA PHE A 37 -12.95 4.44 -14.20
C PHE A 37 -13.05 3.08 -14.87
N ASN A 38 -14.08 2.83 -15.68
CA ASN A 38 -14.27 1.54 -16.33
C ASN A 38 -13.10 1.21 -17.27
N HIS A 39 -12.58 2.21 -18.00
CA HIS A 39 -11.40 2.01 -18.84
C HIS A 39 -10.19 1.58 -18.00
N ILE A 40 -9.80 2.38 -16.99
CA ILE A 40 -8.65 2.06 -16.11
C ILE A 40 -8.84 0.70 -15.43
N TYR A 41 -10.07 0.42 -14.99
CA TYR A 41 -10.39 -0.82 -14.30
C TYR A 41 -10.18 -2.05 -15.18
N GLU A 42 -10.75 -2.04 -16.38
CA GLU A 42 -10.67 -3.19 -17.28
C GLU A 42 -9.26 -3.37 -17.88
N THR A 43 -8.51 -2.28 -18.13
CA THR A 43 -7.17 -2.39 -18.74
C THR A 43 -6.09 -2.73 -17.72
N ASN A 44 -6.12 -2.13 -16.52
CA ASN A 44 -4.97 -2.15 -15.61
C ASN A 44 -5.28 -2.88 -14.30
N VAL A 45 -6.45 -2.65 -13.72
CA VAL A 45 -6.72 -3.03 -12.32
C VAL A 45 -7.22 -4.45 -12.19
N LYS A 46 -8.17 -4.85 -13.03
CA LYS A 46 -8.86 -6.15 -12.95
C LYS A 46 -7.87 -7.31 -12.95
N SER A 47 -6.95 -7.31 -13.91
CA SER A 47 -5.90 -8.33 -14.01
C SER A 47 -4.86 -8.20 -12.90
N ALA A 48 -4.52 -6.98 -12.47
CA ALA A 48 -3.56 -6.76 -11.40
C ALA A 48 -4.04 -7.33 -10.05
N ILE A 49 -5.32 -7.16 -9.70
CA ILE A 49 -5.88 -7.73 -8.46
C ILE A 49 -5.82 -9.26 -8.52
N LEU A 50 -6.24 -9.85 -9.64
CA LEU A 50 -6.19 -11.30 -9.83
C LEU A 50 -4.75 -11.82 -9.71
N ASN A 51 -3.79 -11.14 -10.35
CA ASN A 51 -2.38 -11.50 -10.32
C ASN A 51 -1.77 -11.32 -8.94
N ALA A 52 -2.14 -10.28 -8.18
CA ALA A 52 -1.66 -10.06 -6.82
C ALA A 52 -2.12 -11.20 -5.89
N ASN A 53 -3.38 -11.60 -6.00
CA ASN A 53 -3.94 -12.73 -5.26
C ASN A 53 -3.27 -14.05 -5.66
N LEU A 54 -3.03 -14.29 -6.96
CA LEU A 54 -2.29 -15.46 -7.44
C LEU A 54 -0.84 -15.46 -6.95
N ASN A 55 -0.18 -14.32 -6.93
CA ASN A 55 1.20 -14.20 -6.46
C ASN A 55 1.30 -14.52 -4.96
N LEU A 56 0.37 -14.03 -4.14
CA LEU A 56 0.26 -14.40 -2.72
C LEU A 56 0.17 -15.93 -2.55
N ILE A 57 -0.71 -16.57 -3.31
CA ILE A 57 -0.90 -18.03 -3.28
C ILE A 57 0.39 -18.74 -3.68
N ASN A 58 1.03 -18.31 -4.76
CA ASN A 58 2.26 -18.92 -5.28
C ASN A 58 3.42 -18.76 -4.30
N LYS A 59 3.57 -17.60 -3.68
CA LYS A 59 4.59 -17.33 -2.65
C LYS A 59 4.46 -18.31 -1.49
N VAL A 60 3.25 -18.57 -1.03
CA VAL A 60 3.02 -19.53 0.07
C VAL A 60 3.20 -20.98 -0.39
N LYS A 61 2.67 -21.35 -1.55
CA LYS A 61 2.71 -22.75 -2.04
C LYS A 61 4.07 -23.20 -2.55
N HIS A 62 4.86 -22.27 -3.10
CA HIS A 62 6.03 -22.61 -3.91
C HIS A 62 7.31 -21.87 -3.49
N SER A 63 7.21 -20.76 -2.74
CA SER A 63 8.39 -19.94 -2.36
C SER A 63 8.71 -20.01 -0.87
N GLY A 64 8.00 -20.83 -0.08
CA GLY A 64 8.25 -20.99 1.36
C GLY A 64 7.73 -19.83 2.22
N ALA A 65 6.96 -18.91 1.65
CA ALA A 65 6.35 -17.83 2.41
C ALA A 65 5.35 -18.37 3.45
N THR A 66 5.25 -17.69 4.60
CA THR A 66 4.28 -18.02 5.64
C THR A 66 3.18 -16.96 5.68
N LEU A 67 1.93 -17.37 5.49
CA LEU A 67 0.76 -16.51 5.72
C LEU A 67 0.23 -16.75 7.14
N LYS A 68 -0.03 -15.68 7.88
CA LYS A 68 -0.61 -15.72 9.23
C LYS A 68 -1.83 -14.81 9.30
N HIS A 69 -2.96 -15.34 9.75
CA HIS A 69 -4.08 -14.53 10.20
C HIS A 69 -3.69 -13.72 11.44
N ILE A 70 -3.99 -12.41 11.42
CA ILE A 70 -3.69 -11.48 12.52
C ILE A 70 -4.95 -11.12 13.28
N LYS A 71 -5.98 -10.64 12.56
CA LYS A 71 -7.20 -10.11 13.17
C LYS A 71 -8.36 -10.21 12.20
N THR A 72 -9.54 -10.54 12.74
CA THR A 72 -10.82 -10.34 12.07
C THR A 72 -11.64 -9.34 12.88
N ALA A 73 -12.08 -8.27 12.24
CA ALA A 73 -13.07 -7.36 12.80
C ALA A 73 -14.41 -7.59 12.09
N ILE A 74 -15.46 -7.86 12.86
CA ILE A 74 -16.82 -7.99 12.33
C ILE A 74 -17.53 -6.66 12.54
N ILE A 75 -18.09 -6.14 11.46
CA ILE A 75 -18.84 -4.89 11.41
C ILE A 75 -20.21 -5.22 10.81
N ASP A 76 -21.24 -4.45 11.12
CA ASP A 76 -22.65 -4.81 10.91
C ASP A 76 -22.96 -5.50 9.56
N ASN A 77 -22.36 -5.05 8.46
CA ASN A 77 -22.60 -5.58 7.13
C ASN A 77 -21.35 -6.17 6.42
N TYR A 78 -20.23 -6.33 7.11
CA TYR A 78 -18.98 -6.83 6.51
C TYR A 78 -17.95 -7.27 7.55
N ALA A 79 -16.95 -8.03 7.11
CA ALA A 79 -15.78 -8.34 7.91
C ALA A 79 -14.52 -7.70 7.31
N GLU A 80 -13.58 -7.33 8.17
CA GLU A 80 -12.23 -6.94 7.79
C GLU A 80 -11.26 -8.01 8.30
N VAL A 81 -10.47 -8.58 7.41
CA VAL A 81 -9.50 -9.63 7.76
C VAL A 81 -8.10 -9.15 7.44
N THR A 82 -7.23 -9.16 8.45
CA THR A 82 -5.82 -8.76 8.31
C THR A 82 -4.94 -9.99 8.35
N TYR A 83 -4.08 -10.12 7.35
CA TYR A 83 -3.06 -11.16 7.23
C TYR A 83 -1.67 -10.54 7.25
N LEU A 84 -0.71 -11.34 7.72
CA LEU A 84 0.72 -11.10 7.66
C LEU A 84 1.35 -12.15 6.77
N LEU A 85 2.00 -11.74 5.70
CA LEU A 85 2.86 -12.57 4.87
C LEU A 85 4.31 -12.39 5.35
N ILE A 86 5.02 -13.48 5.58
CA ILE A 86 6.44 -13.50 5.98
C ILE A 86 7.22 -14.24 4.90
N GLU A 87 8.26 -13.60 4.38
CA GLU A 87 9.17 -14.11 3.36
C GLU A 87 10.62 -13.93 3.81
N ASP A 88 11.57 -14.45 3.04
CA ASP A 88 12.99 -14.27 3.34
C ASP A 88 13.36 -12.78 3.30
N GLY A 89 13.72 -12.24 4.46
CA GLY A 89 14.10 -10.84 4.64
C GLY A 89 12.95 -9.85 4.83
N PHE A 90 11.70 -10.25 4.54
CA PHE A 90 10.58 -9.31 4.43
C PHE A 90 9.31 -9.80 5.11
N TYR A 91 8.44 -8.84 5.46
CA TYR A 91 7.05 -9.12 5.80
C TYR A 91 6.12 -8.05 5.28
N TYR A 92 4.85 -8.44 5.05
CA TYR A 92 3.83 -7.59 4.47
C TYR A 92 2.52 -7.78 5.23
N PHE A 93 1.78 -6.70 5.42
CA PHE A 93 0.41 -6.78 5.91
C PHE A 93 -0.57 -6.56 4.76
N THR A 94 -1.55 -7.45 4.67
CA THR A 94 -2.66 -7.30 3.72
C THR A 94 -3.95 -7.35 4.50
N LYS A 95 -4.77 -6.31 4.35
CA LYS A 95 -6.09 -6.25 4.97
C LYS A 95 -7.15 -6.26 3.89
N TYR A 96 -8.06 -7.22 3.98
CA TYR A 96 -9.16 -7.42 3.05
C TYR A 96 -10.48 -7.02 3.67
N ARG A 97 -11.40 -6.58 2.80
CA ARG A 97 -12.81 -6.44 3.15
C ARG A 97 -13.64 -7.56 2.55
N ILE A 98 -14.45 -8.20 3.38
CA ILE A 98 -15.38 -9.25 3.00
C ILE A 98 -16.80 -8.75 3.23
N ASP A 99 -17.53 -8.47 2.15
CA ASP A 99 -18.96 -8.12 2.24
C ASP A 99 -19.80 -9.39 2.03
N PHE A 100 -20.95 -9.46 2.69
CA PHE A 100 -21.90 -10.57 2.52
C PHE A 100 -23.01 -10.16 1.54
N HIS A 101 -23.23 -10.98 0.51
CA HIS A 101 -24.33 -10.81 -0.42
C HIS A 101 -25.12 -12.11 -0.54
N ASN A 102 -26.39 -12.10 -0.12
CA ASN A 102 -27.23 -13.30 -0.02
C ASN A 102 -26.53 -14.43 0.76
N ASP A 103 -26.04 -14.10 1.96
CA ASP A 103 -25.27 -14.99 2.85
C ASP A 103 -23.97 -15.56 2.28
N THR A 104 -23.58 -15.16 1.06
CA THR A 104 -22.32 -15.57 0.43
C THR A 104 -21.25 -14.49 0.64
N PRO A 105 -20.09 -14.83 1.22
CA PRO A 105 -19.00 -13.88 1.44
C PRO A 105 -18.25 -13.59 0.14
N TYR A 106 -17.94 -12.31 -0.09
CA TYR A 106 -17.14 -11.86 -1.23
C TYR A 106 -16.06 -10.89 -0.79
N LEU A 107 -14.84 -11.09 -1.32
CA LEU A 107 -13.81 -10.07 -1.27
C LEU A 107 -14.24 -8.87 -2.11
N SER A 108 -14.27 -7.72 -1.48
CA SER A 108 -14.89 -6.51 -2.02
C SER A 108 -13.93 -5.33 -2.07
N ASP A 109 -12.85 -5.37 -1.28
CA ASP A 109 -11.84 -4.32 -1.24
C ASP A 109 -10.53 -4.80 -0.59
N ILE A 110 -9.47 -4.03 -0.78
CA ILE A 110 -8.13 -4.24 -0.20
C ILE A 110 -7.70 -2.92 0.44
N TYR A 111 -7.19 -2.97 1.67
CA TYR A 111 -6.63 -1.82 2.36
C TYR A 111 -5.12 -1.80 2.18
N SER A 112 -4.58 -0.69 1.71
CA SER A 112 -3.14 -0.45 1.67
C SER A 112 -2.72 0.25 2.95
N ILE A 113 -1.96 -0.45 3.81
CA ILE A 113 -1.42 0.17 5.03
C ILE A 113 -0.41 1.26 4.69
N LYS A 114 0.33 1.12 3.57
CA LYS A 114 1.25 2.16 3.07
C LYS A 114 0.54 3.47 2.68
N GLU A 115 -0.71 3.36 2.25
CA GLU A 115 -1.53 4.51 1.81
C GLU A 115 -2.54 4.96 2.88
N ASP A 116 -2.74 4.17 3.93
CA ASP A 116 -3.76 4.32 4.98
C ASP A 116 -5.17 4.52 4.42
N ARG A 117 -5.50 3.75 3.38
CA ARG A 117 -6.79 3.86 2.67
C ARG A 117 -7.18 2.58 1.97
N TRP A 118 -8.47 2.46 1.69
CA TRP A 118 -9.01 1.41 0.84
C TRP A 118 -8.64 1.66 -0.62
N PHE A 119 -8.43 0.57 -1.36
CA PHE A 119 -8.04 0.65 -2.76
C PHE A 119 -9.14 1.26 -3.63
N SER A 120 -10.42 1.07 -3.27
CA SER A 120 -11.52 1.77 -3.93
C SER A 120 -11.44 3.30 -3.79
N ASP A 121 -11.01 3.81 -2.64
CA ASP A 121 -10.79 5.25 -2.42
C ASP A 121 -9.61 5.75 -3.25
N SER A 122 -8.48 5.03 -3.26
CA SER A 122 -7.33 5.35 -4.14
C SER A 122 -7.73 5.42 -5.61
N MET A 123 -8.52 4.44 -6.07
CA MET A 123 -9.00 4.40 -7.45
C MET A 123 -9.89 5.59 -7.79
N ARG A 124 -10.75 6.00 -6.86
CA ARG A 124 -11.58 7.19 -7.04
C ARG A 124 -10.73 8.44 -7.20
N GLU A 125 -9.74 8.65 -6.34
CA GLU A 125 -8.83 9.81 -6.44
C GLU A 125 -8.04 9.81 -7.74
N MET A 126 -7.54 8.64 -8.17
CA MET A 126 -6.86 8.51 -9.47
C MET A 126 -7.77 8.91 -10.64
N VAL A 127 -9.06 8.53 -10.59
CA VAL A 127 -10.03 8.91 -11.61
C VAL A 127 -10.28 10.41 -11.60
N LEU A 128 -10.49 11.00 -10.42
CA LEU A 128 -10.68 12.45 -10.28
C LEU A 128 -9.47 13.24 -10.79
N LEU A 129 -8.26 12.81 -10.45
CA LEU A 129 -7.03 13.39 -10.96
C LEU A 129 -6.97 13.36 -12.49
N ASN A 130 -7.36 12.25 -13.13
CA ASN A 130 -7.34 12.14 -14.58
C ASN A 130 -8.42 12.97 -15.28
N ILE A 131 -9.53 13.26 -14.60
CA ILE A 131 -10.56 14.18 -15.10
C ILE A 131 -10.07 15.62 -15.02
N GLU A 132 -9.48 16.00 -13.89
CA GLU A 132 -9.01 17.38 -13.64
C GLU A 132 -7.75 17.71 -14.44
N HIS A 133 -6.83 16.75 -14.58
CA HIS A 133 -5.55 16.91 -15.26
C HIS A 133 -5.43 15.96 -16.45
N ASN A 134 -6.01 16.37 -17.57
CA ASN A 134 -5.96 15.62 -18.82
C ASN A 134 -4.57 15.66 -19.50
N ALA A 135 -4.44 15.00 -20.64
CA ALA A 135 -3.19 14.87 -21.40
C ALA A 135 -2.54 16.20 -21.85
N PHE A 136 -3.28 17.32 -21.83
CA PHE A 136 -2.79 18.65 -22.23
C PHE A 136 -2.53 19.57 -21.03
N SER A 137 -2.74 19.08 -19.80
CA SER A 137 -2.60 19.88 -18.59
C SER A 137 -1.12 20.12 -18.28
N ALA A 138 -0.73 21.38 -18.05
CA ALA A 138 0.64 21.75 -17.74
C ALA A 138 1.18 21.01 -16.50
N ASN A 139 0.36 20.86 -15.45
CA ASN A 139 0.74 20.09 -14.26
C ASN A 139 1.01 18.63 -14.58
N ARG A 140 0.23 18.00 -15.45
CA ARG A 140 0.46 16.60 -15.88
C ARG A 140 1.76 16.47 -16.65
N HIS A 141 2.04 17.39 -17.58
CA HIS A 141 3.31 17.40 -18.31
C HIS A 141 4.51 17.58 -17.37
N SER A 142 4.40 18.48 -16.37
CA SER A 142 5.46 18.67 -15.37
C SER A 142 5.64 17.44 -14.48
N ALA A 143 4.54 16.81 -14.03
CA ALA A 143 4.59 15.57 -13.26
C ALA A 143 5.27 14.44 -14.05
N ASN A 144 4.89 14.24 -15.32
CA ASN A 144 5.48 13.22 -16.18
C ASN A 144 6.98 13.47 -16.42
N ARG A 145 7.39 14.70 -16.73
CA ARG A 145 8.82 15.04 -16.92
C ARG A 145 9.63 14.80 -15.65
N ALA A 146 9.10 15.19 -14.50
CA ALA A 146 9.75 14.97 -13.21
C ALA A 146 9.89 13.46 -12.91
N PHE A 147 8.85 12.67 -13.19
CA PHE A 147 8.88 11.23 -13.00
C PHE A 147 9.86 10.52 -13.96
N GLU A 148 9.89 10.92 -15.24
CA GLU A 148 10.86 10.42 -16.22
C GLU A 148 12.30 10.75 -15.79
N ALA A 149 12.55 11.98 -15.32
CA ALA A 149 13.86 12.38 -14.81
C ALA A 149 14.26 11.56 -13.57
N TYR A 150 13.32 11.28 -12.67
CA TYR A 150 13.53 10.39 -11.52
C TYR A 150 13.93 8.98 -11.98
N GLN A 151 13.18 8.36 -12.90
CA GLN A 151 13.50 7.03 -13.41
C GLN A 151 14.85 6.98 -14.11
N PHE A 152 15.17 8.01 -14.92
CA PHE A 152 16.47 8.12 -15.57
C PHE A 152 17.62 8.22 -14.57
N ALA A 153 17.49 9.06 -13.54
CA ALA A 153 18.50 9.18 -12.49
C ALA A 153 18.68 7.88 -11.69
N MET A 154 17.58 7.21 -11.34
CA MET A 154 17.60 5.90 -10.67
C MET A 154 18.37 4.84 -11.47
N ASN A 155 18.12 4.76 -12.79
CA ASN A 155 18.79 3.80 -13.66
C ASN A 155 20.31 4.06 -13.78
N ASN A 156 20.75 5.29 -13.52
CA ASN A 156 22.16 5.68 -13.53
C ASN A 156 22.80 5.65 -12.13
N GLY A 157 22.06 5.28 -11.08
CA GLY A 157 22.55 5.30 -9.70
C GLY A 157 22.77 6.72 -9.13
N ASP A 158 22.22 7.76 -9.77
CA ASP A 158 22.31 9.14 -9.29
C ASP A 158 21.16 9.45 -8.33
N TYR A 159 21.33 9.06 -7.07
CA TYR A 159 20.31 9.23 -6.04
C TYR A 159 20.02 10.70 -5.69
N TYR A 160 20.98 11.62 -5.88
CA TYR A 160 20.77 13.05 -5.66
C TYR A 160 19.84 13.63 -6.71
N SER A 161 20.13 13.38 -7.99
CA SER A 161 19.25 13.83 -9.08
C SER A 161 17.88 13.16 -9.02
N ALA A 162 17.82 11.89 -8.60
CA ALA A 162 16.56 11.18 -8.39
C ALA A 162 15.70 11.85 -7.30
N LEU A 163 16.29 12.19 -6.15
CA LEU A 163 15.56 12.85 -5.06
C LEU A 163 15.08 14.24 -5.50
N TYR A 164 15.95 15.02 -6.15
CA TYR A 164 15.58 16.34 -6.67
C TYR A 164 14.42 16.24 -7.67
N ALA A 165 14.44 15.26 -8.58
CA ALA A 165 13.37 15.07 -9.55
C ALA A 165 12.02 14.74 -8.88
N LEU A 166 12.01 13.94 -7.81
CA LEU A 166 10.80 13.68 -7.01
C LEU A 166 10.26 14.95 -6.33
N GLU A 167 11.13 15.86 -5.89
CA GLU A 167 10.71 17.15 -5.32
C GLU A 167 10.04 18.07 -6.35
N GLN A 168 10.29 17.86 -7.66
CA GLN A 168 9.68 18.65 -8.74
C GLN A 168 8.29 18.17 -9.15
N ILE A 169 7.81 17.02 -8.64
CA ILE A 169 6.47 16.54 -8.94
C ILE A 169 5.45 17.52 -8.31
N PRO A 170 4.49 18.08 -9.08
CA PRO A 170 3.49 18.99 -8.53
C PRO A 170 2.70 18.36 -7.39
N GLU A 171 2.39 19.14 -6.35
CA GLU A 171 1.63 18.67 -5.18
C GLU A 171 0.27 18.07 -5.57
N SER A 172 -0.39 18.61 -6.61
CA SER A 172 -1.67 18.06 -7.10
C SER A 172 -1.56 16.64 -7.66
N HIS A 173 -0.36 16.15 -7.96
CA HIS A 173 -0.10 14.79 -8.44
C HIS A 173 0.52 13.89 -7.36
N GLN A 174 0.79 14.42 -6.16
CA GLN A 174 1.29 13.66 -5.01
C GLN A 174 0.12 13.13 -4.14
N ILE A 175 -0.86 12.48 -4.79
CA ILE A 175 -2.09 12.01 -4.11
C ILE A 175 -1.89 10.74 -3.27
N PHE A 176 -0.76 10.06 -3.44
CA PHE A 176 -0.39 8.81 -2.78
C PHE A 176 0.97 8.95 -2.05
N ASN A 177 1.21 8.05 -1.09
CA ASN A 177 2.42 8.02 -0.27
C ASN A 177 3.62 7.41 -0.99
N ASP A 178 3.44 6.77 -2.15
CA ASP A 178 4.50 6.22 -2.98
C ASP A 178 5.65 7.22 -3.26
N PHE A 179 5.36 8.48 -3.59
CA PHE A 179 6.40 9.51 -3.73
C PHE A 179 7.10 9.86 -2.41
N LYS A 180 6.35 9.92 -1.32
CA LYS A 180 6.88 10.17 0.03
C LYS A 180 7.82 9.04 0.47
N ILE A 181 7.40 7.80 0.27
CA ILE A 181 8.20 6.58 0.52
C ILE A 181 9.47 6.60 -0.34
N ALA A 182 9.36 6.90 -1.63
CA ALA A 182 10.50 6.96 -2.54
C ALA A 182 11.52 8.02 -2.09
N LYS A 183 11.07 9.22 -1.70
CA LYS A 183 11.94 10.28 -1.16
C LYS A 183 12.66 9.84 0.11
N ILE A 184 11.96 9.21 1.06
CA ILE A 184 12.56 8.72 2.31
C ILE A 184 13.63 7.65 2.03
N ASN A 185 13.30 6.67 1.18
CA ASN A 185 14.22 5.59 0.82
C ASN A 185 15.48 6.11 0.12
N LEU A 186 15.34 7.09 -0.79
CA LEU A 186 16.49 7.75 -1.43
C LEU A 186 17.31 8.55 -0.44
N ALA A 187 16.66 9.35 0.41
CA ALA A 187 17.34 10.17 1.39
C ALA A 187 18.18 9.31 2.36
N ALA A 188 17.70 8.11 2.71
CA ALA A 188 18.46 7.13 3.51
C ALA A 188 19.74 6.63 2.81
N GLN A 189 19.80 6.63 1.47
CA GLN A 189 21.03 6.30 0.71
C GLN A 189 22.02 7.48 0.65
N LEU A 190 21.53 8.71 0.77
CA LEU A 190 22.31 9.94 0.64
C LEU A 190 22.95 10.41 1.94
N GLY A 191 22.52 9.86 3.08
CA GLY A 191 23.09 10.08 4.40
C GLY A 191 22.18 10.83 5.39
N ASP A 192 22.53 10.76 6.67
CA ASP A 192 21.65 11.13 7.79
C ASP A 192 21.13 12.57 7.72
N SER A 193 21.96 13.53 7.28
CA SER A 193 21.56 14.94 7.19
C SER A 193 20.42 15.16 6.20
N ILE A 194 20.51 14.54 5.02
CA ILE A 194 19.48 14.63 3.98
C ILE A 194 18.24 13.86 4.42
N MET A 195 18.44 12.68 5.01
CA MET A 195 17.35 11.87 5.55
C MET A 195 16.52 12.61 6.61
N ILE A 196 17.17 13.22 7.60
CA ILE A 196 16.48 13.99 8.65
C ILE A 196 15.72 15.18 8.04
N LYS A 197 16.32 15.88 7.08
CA LYS A 197 15.66 16.98 6.37
C LYS A 197 14.41 16.50 5.62
N THR A 198 14.54 15.47 4.79
CA THR A 198 13.43 14.90 4.02
C THR A 198 12.30 14.43 4.93
N ILE A 199 12.63 13.73 6.03
CA ILE A 199 11.66 13.32 7.05
C ILE A 199 10.93 14.53 7.63
N ARG A 200 11.64 15.58 8.01
CA ARG A 200 11.03 16.79 8.56
C ARG A 200 10.07 17.44 7.56
N ASP A 201 10.48 17.56 6.30
CA ASP A 201 9.69 18.21 5.26
C ASP A 201 8.43 17.41 4.90
N GLU A 202 8.52 16.08 4.87
CA GLU A 202 7.39 15.18 4.57
C GLU A 202 6.43 15.00 5.75
N THR A 203 6.88 15.27 6.99
CA THR A 203 6.06 15.10 8.19
C THR A 203 5.32 16.34 8.65
N ILE A 204 5.71 17.54 8.18
CA ILE A 204 5.00 18.79 8.47
C ILE A 204 3.69 18.89 7.66
N LYS A 205 3.64 18.24 6.50
CA LYS A 205 2.59 18.49 5.51
C LYS A 205 1.28 17.75 5.79
N GLU A 206 1.28 16.58 6.46
CA GLU A 206 0.09 15.73 6.60
C GLU A 206 0.09 14.83 7.86
N LYS A 207 -1.07 14.24 8.17
CA LYS A 207 -1.22 13.23 9.22
C LYS A 207 -0.37 11.99 8.86
N ARG A 208 0.53 11.59 9.76
CA ARG A 208 1.51 10.52 9.49
C ARG A 208 0.83 9.14 9.43
N ASN A 209 1.01 8.48 8.30
CA ASN A 209 0.70 7.07 8.10
C ASN A 209 1.69 6.18 8.89
N ILE A 210 1.19 5.11 9.51
CA ILE A 210 2.00 4.19 10.33
C ILE A 210 3.20 3.55 9.61
N TYR A 211 3.11 3.31 8.31
CA TYR A 211 4.20 2.81 7.48
C TYR A 211 5.31 3.86 7.30
N ILE A 212 4.96 5.14 7.16
CA ILE A 212 5.95 6.23 7.12
C ILE A 212 6.67 6.31 8.46
N ASP A 213 5.93 6.21 9.56
CA ASP A 213 6.52 6.19 10.90
C ASP A 213 7.44 4.98 11.10
N TYR A 214 7.06 3.81 10.55
CA TYR A 214 7.93 2.64 10.49
C TYR A 214 9.24 2.91 9.74
N LEU A 215 9.20 3.45 8.51
CA LEU A 215 10.42 3.75 7.75
C LEU A 215 11.32 4.72 8.51
N MET A 216 10.73 5.76 9.11
CA MET A 216 11.46 6.72 9.92
C MET A 216 12.15 6.06 11.11
N ALA A 217 11.46 5.20 11.87
CA ALA A 217 12.05 4.45 12.98
C ALA A 217 13.12 3.47 12.52
N PHE A 218 12.90 2.81 11.39
CA PHE A 218 13.83 1.85 10.80
C PHE A 218 15.16 2.52 10.42
N TYR A 219 15.12 3.67 9.75
CA TYR A 219 16.32 4.34 9.29
C TYR A 219 16.99 5.23 10.35
N SER A 220 16.23 5.89 11.23
CA SER A 220 16.79 6.82 12.23
C SER A 220 17.57 6.12 13.35
N ARG A 221 17.33 4.82 13.55
CA ARG A 221 17.89 4.00 14.64
C ARG A 221 17.59 4.56 16.04
N ASP A 222 16.59 5.43 16.17
CA ASP A 222 16.10 5.93 17.45
C ASP A 222 15.27 4.83 18.15
N SER A 223 15.80 4.29 19.25
CA SER A 223 15.15 3.19 19.97
C SER A 223 13.86 3.60 20.65
N ILE A 224 13.77 4.83 21.16
CA ILE A 224 12.57 5.34 21.84
C ILE A 224 11.47 5.52 20.79
N TYR A 225 11.79 6.16 19.67
CA TYR A 225 10.85 6.33 18.58
C TYR A 225 10.39 4.99 18.01
N LYS A 226 11.30 4.02 17.87
CA LYS A 226 10.95 2.66 17.43
C LYS A 226 9.96 1.96 18.36
N GLU A 227 10.08 2.14 19.68
CA GLU A 227 9.12 1.57 20.63
C GLU A 227 7.72 2.18 20.48
N ASP A 228 7.65 3.51 20.32
CA ASP A 228 6.38 4.22 20.08
C ASP A 228 5.71 3.77 18.78
N VAL A 229 6.48 3.63 17.71
CA VAL A 229 5.99 3.14 16.42
C VAL A 229 5.54 1.69 16.52
N ASN A 230 6.32 0.81 17.17
CA ASN A 230 5.92 -0.57 17.41
C ASN A 230 4.60 -0.65 18.21
N ARG A 231 4.41 0.21 19.21
CA ARG A 231 3.16 0.28 19.98
C ARG A 231 1.99 0.62 19.06
N ARG A 232 2.12 1.64 18.21
CA ARG A 232 1.09 2.03 17.23
C ARG A 232 0.80 0.94 16.20
N ILE A 233 1.82 0.26 15.67
CA ILE A 233 1.66 -0.88 14.75
C ILE A 233 0.74 -1.94 15.37
N ARG A 234 0.95 -2.27 16.65
CA ARG A 234 0.08 -3.23 17.35
C ARG A 234 -1.35 -2.73 17.51
N GLU A 235 -1.54 -1.45 17.82
CA GLU A 235 -2.85 -0.85 18.03
C GLU A 235 -3.65 -0.75 16.73
N GLU A 236 -3.02 -0.24 15.66
CA GLU A 236 -3.65 0.01 14.37
C GLU A 236 -3.85 -1.28 13.56
N ILE A 237 -2.85 -2.17 13.51
CA ILE A 237 -2.91 -3.43 12.74
C ILE A 237 -3.52 -4.58 13.56
N GLY A 238 -3.39 -4.54 14.88
CA GLY A 238 -3.85 -5.62 15.77
C GLY A 238 -2.87 -6.78 15.90
N ILE A 239 -1.61 -6.61 15.47
CA ILE A 239 -0.56 -7.62 15.64
C ILE A 239 -0.16 -7.76 17.12
N SER A 240 0.03 -8.99 17.58
CA SER A 240 0.47 -9.25 18.95
C SER A 240 1.92 -8.79 19.18
N LYS A 241 2.22 -8.34 20.41
CA LYS A 241 3.58 -7.93 20.79
C LYS A 241 4.61 -9.01 20.45
N HIS A 242 4.35 -10.24 20.86
CA HIS A 242 5.26 -11.36 20.63
C HIS A 242 5.56 -11.60 19.14
N LEU A 243 4.54 -11.49 18.28
CA LEU A 243 4.75 -11.68 16.84
C LEU A 243 5.57 -10.53 16.25
N LEU A 244 5.27 -9.28 16.60
CA LEU A 244 6.03 -8.11 16.14
C LEU A 244 7.48 -8.14 16.63
N ASP A 245 7.71 -8.49 17.90
CA ASP A 245 9.05 -8.64 18.47
C ASP A 245 9.83 -9.75 17.75
N SER A 246 9.17 -10.84 17.36
CA SER A 246 9.78 -11.91 16.56
C SER A 246 10.20 -11.44 15.17
N LEU A 247 9.38 -10.64 14.48
CA LEU A 247 9.74 -10.05 13.18
C LEU A 247 10.97 -9.15 13.32
N ASN A 248 10.98 -8.28 14.35
CA ASN A 248 12.08 -7.39 14.65
C ASN A 248 13.38 -8.13 15.00
N THR A 249 13.29 -9.22 15.78
CA THR A 249 14.46 -10.03 16.19
C THR A 249 15.08 -10.76 15.01
N LYS A 250 14.26 -11.16 14.03
CA LYS A 250 14.71 -11.75 12.77
C LYS A 250 15.24 -10.72 11.76
N SER A 251 15.25 -9.44 12.14
CA SER A 251 15.66 -8.33 11.26
C SER A 251 14.88 -8.29 9.95
N LEU A 252 13.61 -8.71 9.95
CA LEU A 252 12.76 -8.63 8.77
C LEU A 252 12.32 -7.18 8.54
N ILE A 253 12.30 -6.79 7.27
CA ILE A 253 11.89 -5.46 6.83
C ILE A 253 10.40 -5.49 6.45
N TRP A 254 9.65 -4.49 6.87
CA TRP A 254 8.28 -4.32 6.41
C TRP A 254 8.32 -3.74 4.99
N GLU A 255 7.75 -4.48 4.04
CA GLU A 255 7.51 -4.06 2.67
C GLU A 255 6.02 -4.00 2.28
#